data_AF-A0A523MP71-F1
#
_entry.id   AF-A0A523MP71-F1
#
_cell.length_a   1.000
_cell.length_b   1.000
_cell.length_c   1.000
_cell.angle_alpha   90.00
_cell.angle_beta   90.00
_cell.angle_gamma   90.00
#
_symmetry.space_group_name_H-M   'P 1'
#
loop_
_entity.id
_entity.type
_entity.pdbx_description
1 polymer ?
#
loop_
_entity_poly.entity_id
_entity_poly.type
_entity_poly.pdbx_seq_one_letter_code
_entity_poly.pdbx_strand_id
1 'polypeptide(L)' 'EILVCPKCRGELEYREAESELRCSACRVAYRIEDDIPIMLIDEAKPY' A
#
# COMPACT_ATOMS: atom_id res chain seq x y z
N GLU A 1 -9.92 4.92 -11.48
CA GLU A 1 -8.56 5.48 -11.30
C GLU A 1 -7.63 4.34 -10.90
N ILE A 2 -6.35 4.42 -11.25
CA ILE A 2 -5.38 3.35 -10.97
C ILE A 2 -4.68 3.66 -9.64
N LEU A 3 -4.85 2.81 -8.65
CA LEU A 3 -4.09 2.88 -7.40
C LEU A 3 -2.64 2.48 -7.66
N VAL A 4 -1.71 3.39 -7.37
CA VAL A 4 -0.26 3.19 -7.54
C VAL A 4 0.47 3.59 -6.26
N CYS A 5 1.67 3.05 -6.06
CA CYS A 5 2.49 3.39 -4.90
C CYS A 5 2.79 4.90 -4.87
N PRO A 6 2.51 5.63 -3.78
CA PRO A 6 2.74 7.08 -3.70
C PRO A 6 4.23 7.44 -3.75
N LYS A 7 5.12 6.52 -3.36
CA LYS A 7 6.57 6.72 -3.33
C LYS A 7 7.25 6.52 -4.69
N CYS A 8 6.94 5.42 -5.39
CA CYS A 8 7.64 5.04 -6.62
C CYS A 8 6.73 4.98 -7.86
N ARG A 9 5.42 5.17 -7.70
CA ARG A 9 4.39 5.02 -8.75
C ARG A 9 4.31 3.64 -9.41
N GLY A 10 4.91 2.63 -8.79
CA GLY A 10 4.80 1.24 -9.20
C GLY A 10 3.44 0.63 -8.83
N GLU A 11 3.23 -0.58 -9.33
CA GLU A 11 2.04 -1.37 -9.04
C GLU A 11 1.94 -1.73 -7.54
N LEU A 12 0.70 -1.86 -7.08
CA LEU A 12 0.35 -2.31 -5.74
C LEU A 12 -0.40 -3.63 -5.81
N GLU A 13 -0.03 -4.54 -4.94
CA GLU A 13 -0.74 -5.80 -4.75
C GLU A 13 -1.68 -5.67 -3.55
N TYR A 14 -2.97 -5.91 -3.76
CA TYR A 14 -3.94 -5.95 -2.68
C TYR A 14 -3.91 -7.30 -1.97
N ARG A 15 -3.66 -7.27 -0.66
CA ARG A 15 -3.67 -8.43 0.24
C ARG A 15 -4.95 -8.43 1.04
N GLU A 16 -6.00 -9.05 0.49
CA GLU A 16 -7.33 -9.15 1.12
C GLU A 16 -7.29 -9.70 2.54
N ALA A 17 -6.50 -10.77 2.76
CA ALA A 17 -6.39 -11.41 4.07
C ALA A 17 -5.82 -10.50 5.16
N GLU A 18 -5.02 -9.49 4.79
CA GLU A 18 -4.33 -8.59 5.70
C GLU A 18 -4.92 -7.17 5.65
N SER A 19 -5.81 -6.89 4.70
CA SER A 19 -6.33 -5.54 4.42
C SER A 19 -5.20 -4.53 4.17
N GLU A 20 -4.27 -4.88 3.28
CA GLU A 20 -3.10 -4.04 2.95
C GLU A 20 -2.84 -3.94 1.44
N LEU A 21 -2.24 -2.84 1.01
CA LEU A 21 -1.66 -2.66 -0.32
C LEU A 21 -0.14 -2.75 -0.24
N ARG A 22 0.45 -3.74 -0.89
CA ARG A 22 1.90 -3.99 -0.86
C ARG A 22 2.59 -3.48 -2.12
N CYS A 23 3.73 -2.85 -1.94
CA CYS A 23 4.63 -2.45 -3.02
C CYS A 23 5.93 -3.26 -2.98
N SER A 24 6.11 -4.19 -3.91
CA SER A 24 7.32 -5.04 -4.00
C SER A 24 8.59 -4.26 -4.30
N ALA A 25 8.51 -3.17 -5.06
CA ALA A 25 9.66 -2.32 -5.37
C ALA A 25 10.19 -1.56 -4.15
N CYS A 26 9.29 -1.08 -3.29
CA CYS A 26 9.65 -0.36 -2.07
C CYS A 26 9.77 -1.26 -0.84
N ARG A 27 9.24 -2.49 -0.89
CA ARG A 27 9.09 -3.42 0.24
C ARG A 27 8.35 -2.77 1.42
N VAL A 28 7.24 -2.10 1.10
CA VAL A 28 6.35 -1.46 2.09
C VAL A 28 4.88 -1.83 1.86
N ALA A 29 4.13 -1.89 2.94
CA ALA A 29 2.71 -2.15 3.00
C ALA A 29 1.97 -0.92 3.51
N TYR A 30 0.87 -0.58 2.86
CA TYR A 30 -0.07 0.46 3.27
C TYR A 30 -1.33 -0.22 3.81
N ARG A 31 -1.71 0.07 5.05
CA ARG A 31 -2.94 -0.47 5.66
C ARG A 31 -4.20 0.12 5.05
N ILE A 32 -5.29 -0.64 5.11
CA ILE A 32 -6.64 -0.18 4.81
C ILE A 32 -7.43 -0.14 6.10
N GLU A 33 -7.99 1.02 6.44
CA GLU A 33 -8.81 1.23 7.63
C GLU A 33 -10.16 1.79 7.19
N ASP A 34 -11.26 1.18 7.64
CA ASP A 34 -12.63 1.58 7.26
C ASP A 34 -12.82 1.68 5.73
N ASP A 35 -12.26 0.72 4.98
CA ASP A 35 -12.22 0.70 3.50
C ASP A 35 -11.46 1.88 2.85
N ILE A 36 -10.70 2.66 3.64
CA ILE A 36 -9.88 3.77 3.19
C ILE A 36 -8.39 3.37 3.25
N PRO A 37 -7.68 3.34 2.10
CA PRO A 37 -6.24 3.10 2.07
C PRO A 37 -5.46 4.26 2.70
N ILE A 38 -4.64 3.97 3.72
CA ILE A 38 -3.75 4.96 4.34
C ILE A 38 -2.46 5.05 3.50
N MET A 39 -2.53 5.83 2.42
CA MET A 39 -1.46 5.99 1.41
C MET A 39 -0.43 7.07 1.80
N LEU A 40 -0.09 7.15 3.07
CA LEU A 40 0.93 8.07 3.58
C LEU A 40 2.29 7.35 3.63
N ILE A 41 3.31 7.96 3.03
CA ILE A 41 4.65 7.36 2.95
C ILE A 41 5.24 7.12 4.36
N ASP A 42 4.97 8.02 5.30
CA ASP A 42 5.47 7.96 6.67
C ASP A 42 4.78 6.87 7.52
N GLU A 43 3.56 6.47 7.13
CA GLU A 43 2.79 5.41 7.80
C GLU A 43 3.06 4.02 7.21
N ALA A 44 3.77 3.95 6.07
CA ALA A 44 4.04 2.72 5.37
C ALA A 44 4.97 1.81 6.18
N LYS A 45 4.59 0.55 6.36
CA LYS A 45 5.35 -0.41 7.16
C LYS A 45 6.14 -1.37 6.26
N PRO A 46 7.39 -1.72 6.60
CA PRO A 46 8.08 -2.83 5.94
C PRO A 46 7.30 -4.14 6.11
N TYR A 47 7.34 -5.00 5.09
CA TYR A 47 6.78 -6.36 5.12
C TYR A 47 7.80 -7.40 4.64
#